data_AF-A0A973JWL3-F1
#
_entry.id   AF-A0A973JWL3-F1
#
_cell.length_a   1.000
_cell.length_b   1.000
_cell.length_c   1.000
_cell.angle_alpha   90.00
_cell.angle_beta   90.00
_cell.angle_gamma   90.00
#
_symmetry.space_group_name_H-M   'P 1'
#
loop_
_entity.id
_entity.type
_entity.pdbx_description
1 polymer ?
#
loop_
_entity_poly.entity_id
_entity_poly.type
_entity_poly.pdbx_seq_one_letter_code
_entity_poly.pdbx_strand_id
1 'polypeptide(L)'
;MKLAEALVERKAAQQQLAELNERLQRVAVVQEGDRPAEEPAALLAEVGAVAERLEGLILAINRTNSQADLADGRSITAAIARRDVLRMRQGVLDALLRSVGSPQYRARGAEIKFVP
;
A
#
# COMPACT_ATOMS: atom_id res chain seq x y z
N MET A 1 14.31 4.32 -17.54
CA MET A 1 13.94 3.89 -16.18
C MET A 1 13.55 2.43 -16.20
N LYS A 2 14.07 1.62 -15.28
CA LYS A 2 13.64 0.22 -15.11
C LYS A 2 12.31 0.17 -14.35
N LEU A 3 11.53 -0.91 -14.52
CA LEU A 3 10.27 -1.10 -13.78
C LEU A 3 10.46 -1.01 -12.25
N ALA A 4 11.57 -1.53 -11.73
CA ALA A 4 11.90 -1.45 -10.30
C ALA A 4 12.09 0.00 -9.82
N GLU A 5 12.77 0.83 -10.60
CA GLU A 5 12.96 2.26 -10.30
C GLU A 5 11.60 2.98 -10.31
N ALA A 6 10.75 2.69 -11.31
CA ALA A 6 9.41 3.27 -11.40
C ALA A 6 8.52 2.93 -10.20
N LEU A 7 8.65 1.70 -9.66
CA LEU A 7 7.92 1.28 -8.46
C LEU A 7 8.38 2.03 -7.20
N VAL A 8 9.70 2.24 -7.06
CA VAL A 8 10.26 3.04 -5.95
C VAL A 8 9.81 4.49 -6.07
N GLU A 9 9.87 5.05 -7.27
CA GLU A 9 9.47 6.42 -7.54
C GLU A 9 7.96 6.64 -7.29
N ARG A 10 7.12 5.69 -7.70
CA ARG A 10 5.68 5.72 -7.40
C ARG A 10 5.44 5.78 -5.88
N LYS A 11 6.15 4.96 -5.10
CA LYS A 11 6.03 4.96 -3.64
C LYS A 11 6.46 6.31 -3.05
N ALA A 12 7.57 6.87 -3.53
CA ALA A 12 8.05 8.18 -3.10
C ALA A 12 7.04 9.29 -3.41
N ALA A 13 6.48 9.31 -4.62
CA ALA A 13 5.46 10.30 -5.01
C ALA A 13 4.18 10.20 -4.16
N GLN A 14 3.71 8.99 -3.85
CA GLN A 14 2.58 8.79 -2.94
C GLN A 14 2.87 9.31 -1.52
N GLN A 15 4.09 9.09 -1.03
CA GLN A 15 4.50 9.60 0.28
C GLN A 15 4.60 11.13 0.28
N GLN A 16 5.16 11.72 -0.77
CA GLN A 16 5.24 13.17 -0.92
C GLN A 16 3.84 13.82 -0.98
N LEU A 17 2.87 13.20 -1.65
CA LEU A 17 1.48 13.67 -1.63
C LEU A 17 0.86 13.62 -0.23
N ALA A 18 1.14 12.58 0.56
CA ALA A 18 0.67 12.48 1.93
C ALA A 18 1.26 13.61 2.80
N GLU A 19 2.56 13.86 2.69
CA GLU A 19 3.26 14.92 3.40
C GLU A 19 2.75 16.32 3.00
N LEU A 20 2.53 16.55 1.70
CA LEU A 20 1.94 17.80 1.20
C LEU A 20 0.51 18.00 1.71
N ASN A 21 -0.29 16.94 1.77
CA ASN A 21 -1.64 16.98 2.33
C ASN A 21 -1.63 17.37 3.82
N GLU A 22 -0.73 16.77 4.62
CA GLU A 22 -0.56 17.14 6.03
C GLU A 22 -0.10 18.60 6.21
N ARG A 23 0.82 19.07 5.35
CA ARG A 23 1.24 20.48 5.35
C ARG A 23 0.09 21.41 5.01
N LEU A 24 -0.66 21.10 3.94
CA LEU A 24 -1.79 21.90 3.49
C LEU A 24 -2.85 22.03 4.58
N GLN A 25 -3.19 20.94 5.27
CA GLN A 25 -4.15 20.96 6.38
C GLN A 25 -3.70 21.86 7.53
N ARG A 26 -2.39 21.90 7.83
CA ARG A 26 -1.84 22.76 8.90
C ARG A 26 -1.90 24.25 8.58
N VAL A 27 -1.82 24.62 7.30
CA VAL A 27 -1.80 26.02 6.86
C VAL A 27 -3.14 26.51 6.31
N ALA A 28 -4.15 25.64 6.25
CA ALA A 28 -5.47 25.95 5.69
C ALA A 28 -6.26 26.97 6.50
N VAL A 29 -6.01 27.06 7.82
CA VAL A 29 -6.69 27.99 8.74
C VAL A 29 -5.65 28.65 9.63
N VAL A 30 -5.73 29.97 9.76
CA VAL A 30 -4.89 30.78 10.64
C VAL A 30 -5.75 31.72 11.49
N GLN A 31 -5.17 32.26 12.57
CA GLN A 31 -5.87 33.25 13.38
C GLN A 31 -6.04 34.56 12.60
N GLU A 32 -7.03 35.36 13.01
CA GLU A 32 -7.26 36.67 12.40
C GLU A 32 -6.02 37.56 12.57
N GLY A 33 -5.53 38.11 11.46
CA GLY A 33 -4.32 38.95 11.45
C GLY A 33 -3.00 38.18 11.24
N ASP A 34 -3.00 36.86 11.35
CA ASP A 34 -1.82 36.03 11.08
C ASP A 34 -1.69 35.68 9.60
N ARG A 35 -0.47 35.34 9.18
CA ARG A 35 -0.20 34.75 7.86
C ARG A 35 0.11 33.26 8.00
N PRO A 36 -0.33 32.43 7.04
CA PRO A 36 0.08 31.03 6.97
C PRO A 36 1.60 30.89 7.00
N ALA A 37 2.10 29.86 7.68
CA ALA A 37 3.53 29.57 7.74
C ALA A 37 4.10 29.18 6.35
N GLU A 38 3.24 28.69 5.47
CA GLU A 38 3.55 28.34 4.08
C GLU A 38 2.39 28.79 3.19
N GLU A 39 2.66 29.22 1.96
CA GLU A 39 1.65 29.68 1.02
C GLU A 39 0.76 28.51 0.54
N PRO A 40 -0.54 28.47 0.88
CA PRO A 40 -1.40 27.34 0.52
C PRO A 40 -1.54 27.13 -0.99
N ALA A 41 -1.52 28.22 -1.77
CA ALA A 41 -1.59 28.16 -3.22
C ALA A 41 -0.33 27.51 -3.84
N ALA A 42 0.85 27.76 -3.27
CA ALA A 42 2.09 27.12 -3.70
C ALA A 42 2.07 25.62 -3.38
N LEU A 43 1.63 25.25 -2.17
CA LEU A 43 1.46 23.85 -1.79
C LEU A 43 0.47 23.10 -2.69
N LEU A 44 -0.65 23.73 -3.06
CA LEU A 44 -1.61 23.16 -4.01
C LEU A 44 -1.01 22.94 -5.40
N ALA A 45 -0.18 23.88 -5.88
CA ALA A 45 0.53 23.71 -7.14
C ALA A 45 1.53 22.54 -7.08
N GLU A 46 2.26 22.39 -5.97
CA GLU A 46 3.13 21.24 -5.73
C GLU A 46 2.34 19.92 -5.73
N VAL A 47 1.19 19.88 -5.05
CA VAL A 47 0.28 18.71 -5.06
C VAL A 47 -0.12 18.35 -6.49
N GLY A 48 -0.51 19.33 -7.30
CA GLY A 48 -0.87 19.11 -8.70
C GLY A 48 0.27 18.47 -9.50
N ALA A 49 1.47 19.03 -9.42
CA ALA A 49 2.64 18.51 -10.13
C ALA A 49 3.02 17.08 -9.70
N VAL A 50 2.97 16.77 -8.40
CA VAL A 50 3.27 15.42 -7.89
C VAL A 50 2.16 14.44 -8.30
N ALA A 51 0.90 14.87 -8.30
CA ALA A 51 -0.23 14.04 -8.73
C ALA A 51 -0.14 13.65 -10.21
N GLU A 52 0.14 14.60 -11.10
CA GLU A 52 0.36 14.34 -12.53
C GLU A 52 1.51 13.36 -12.76
N ARG A 53 2.62 13.54 -12.03
CA ARG A 53 3.76 12.61 -12.09
C ARG A 53 3.38 11.21 -11.63
N LEU A 54 2.64 11.10 -10.52
CA LEU A 54 2.17 9.83 -9.99
C LEU A 54 1.25 9.11 -10.99
N GLU A 55 0.33 9.84 -11.65
CA GLU A 55 -0.52 9.30 -12.69
C GLU A 55 0.30 8.72 -13.85
N GLY A 56 1.27 9.48 -14.36
CA GLY A 56 2.17 9.02 -15.43
C GLY A 56 2.93 7.74 -15.05
N LEU A 57 3.45 7.67 -13.82
CA LEU A 57 4.12 6.48 -13.29
C LEU A 57 3.17 5.28 -13.23
N ILE A 58 1.96 5.46 -12.73
CA ILE A 58 0.95 4.39 -12.63
C ILE A 58 0.62 3.84 -14.02
N LEU A 59 0.37 4.72 -15.00
CA LEU A 59 0.06 4.33 -16.37
C LEU A 59 1.22 3.54 -16.99
N ALA A 60 2.45 4.04 -16.87
CA ALA A 60 3.64 3.39 -17.42
C ALA A 60 3.89 2.02 -16.78
N ILE A 61 3.75 1.90 -15.46
CA ILE A 61 3.89 0.65 -14.72
C ILE A 61 2.82 -0.36 -15.15
N ASN A 62 1.55 0.05 -15.20
CA ASN A 62 0.46 -0.84 -15.56
C ASN A 62 0.60 -1.35 -17.00
N ARG A 63 0.98 -0.47 -17.94
CA ARG A 63 1.27 -0.85 -19.33
C ARG A 63 2.42 -1.84 -19.41
N THR A 64 3.51 -1.59 -18.68
CA THR A 64 4.66 -2.49 -18.66
C THR A 64 4.28 -3.85 -18.08
N ASN A 65 3.51 -3.87 -16.99
CA ASN A 65 3.09 -5.12 -16.34
C ASN A 65 2.17 -5.97 -17.22
N SER A 66 1.32 -5.35 -18.03
CA SER A 66 0.41 -6.07 -18.92
C SER A 66 1.05 -6.55 -20.22
N GLN A 67 2.13 -5.89 -20.67
CA GLN A 67 2.79 -6.17 -21.95
C GLN A 67 4.07 -7.01 -21.81
N ALA A 68 4.71 -7.03 -20.64
CA ALA A 68 5.93 -7.80 -20.42
C ALA A 68 5.60 -9.22 -19.97
N ASP A 69 6.14 -10.20 -20.70
CA ASP A 69 6.01 -11.62 -20.39
C ASP A 69 7.18 -12.13 -19.56
N LEU A 70 6.87 -13.06 -18.65
CA LEU A 70 7.84 -13.84 -17.89
C LEU A 70 8.32 -15.04 -18.72
N ALA A 71 9.35 -15.72 -18.21
CA ALA A 71 9.93 -16.91 -18.86
C ALA A 71 8.93 -18.05 -19.10
N ASP A 72 7.83 -18.08 -18.34
CA ASP A 72 6.76 -19.08 -18.48
C ASP A 72 5.56 -18.59 -19.31
N GLY A 73 5.71 -17.49 -20.05
CA GLY A 73 4.72 -16.96 -20.99
C GLY A 73 3.55 -16.22 -20.34
N ARG A 74 3.58 -16.00 -19.03
CA ARG A 74 2.57 -15.18 -18.33
C ARG A 74 3.01 -13.73 -18.29
N SER A 75 2.08 -12.80 -18.44
CA SER A 75 2.36 -11.39 -18.16
C SER A 75 2.70 -11.17 -16.68
N ILE A 76 3.45 -10.12 -16.38
CA ILE A 76 3.72 -9.71 -14.99
C ILE A 76 2.42 -9.50 -14.22
N THR A 77 1.39 -8.90 -14.84
CA THR A 77 0.05 -8.74 -14.25
C THR A 77 -0.56 -10.09 -13.83
N ALA A 78 -0.52 -11.10 -14.70
CA ALA A 78 -1.04 -12.43 -14.38
C ALA A 78 -0.26 -13.09 -13.24
N ALA A 79 1.07 -12.91 -13.20
CA ALA A 79 1.90 -13.43 -12.13
C ALA A 79 1.65 -12.75 -10.78
N ILE A 80 1.41 -11.43 -10.76
CA ILE A 80 1.02 -10.69 -9.55
C ILE A 80 -0.29 -11.24 -9.00
N ALA A 81 -1.32 -11.39 -9.85
CA ALA A 81 -2.61 -11.95 -9.44
C ALA A 81 -2.46 -13.35 -8.84
N ARG A 82 -1.66 -14.21 -9.48
CA ARG A 82 -1.38 -15.56 -8.96
C ARG A 82 -0.66 -15.52 -7.61
N ARG A 83 0.36 -14.67 -7.47
CA ARG A 83 1.11 -14.49 -6.21
C ARG A 83 0.18 -14.06 -5.09
N ASP A 84 -0.70 -13.10 -5.34
CA ASP A 84 -1.58 -12.54 -4.31
C ASP A 84 -2.59 -13.59 -3.82
N VAL A 85 -3.18 -14.38 -4.72
CA VAL A 85 -4.06 -15.52 -4.35
C VAL A 85 -3.29 -16.58 -3.56
N LEU A 86 -2.05 -16.91 -3.95
CA LEU A 86 -1.23 -17.87 -3.23
C LEU A 86 -0.92 -17.39 -1.81
N ARG A 87 -0.57 -16.10 -1.65
CA ARG A 87 -0.33 -15.49 -0.33
C ARG A 87 -1.58 -15.53 0.55
N MET A 88 -2.76 -15.27 0.00
CA MET A 88 -4.03 -15.40 0.73
C MET A 88 -4.27 -16.84 1.19
N ARG A 89 -4.08 -17.83 0.30
CA ARG A 89 -4.20 -19.25 0.65
C ARG A 89 -3.24 -19.67 1.75
N GLN A 90 -1.99 -19.21 1.67
CA GLN A 90 -1.01 -19.43 2.74
C GLN A 90 -1.49 -18.85 4.07
N GLY A 91 -1.99 -17.61 4.08
CA GLY A 91 -2.51 -16.98 5.29
C GLY A 91 -3.67 -17.75 5.93
N VAL A 92 -4.56 -18.35 5.12
CA VAL A 92 -5.65 -19.22 5.62
C VAL A 92 -5.09 -20.46 6.31
N LEU A 93 -4.12 -21.13 5.68
CA LEU A 93 -3.49 -22.32 6.27
C LEU A 93 -2.74 -21.97 7.56
N ASP A 94 -2.01 -20.86 7.58
CA ASP A 94 -1.29 -20.40 8.76
C ASP A 94 -2.25 -20.06 9.90
N ALA A 95 -3.40 -19.46 9.61
CA ALA A 95 -4.42 -19.17 10.61
C ALA A 95 -5.03 -20.46 11.21
N LEU A 96 -5.32 -21.45 10.36
CA LEU A 96 -5.79 -22.76 10.79
C LEU A 96 -4.76 -23.47 11.68
N LEU A 97 -3.49 -23.45 11.29
CA LEU A 97 -2.43 -24.07 12.09
C LEU A 97 -2.27 -23.39 13.45
N ARG A 98 -2.39 -22.05 13.51
CA ARG A 98 -2.38 -21.32 14.78
C ARG A 98 -3.56 -21.68 15.69
N SER A 99 -4.75 -21.90 15.15
CA SER A 99 -5.92 -22.29 15.97
C SER A 99 -5.78 -23.69 16.53
N VAL A 100 -5.23 -24.64 15.75
CA VAL A 100 -4.96 -26.00 16.23
C VAL A 100 -3.81 -26.03 17.24
N GLY A 101 -2.77 -25.22 17.02
CA GLY A 101 -1.59 -25.14 17.86
C GLY A 101 -1.74 -24.35 19.16
N SER A 102 -2.90 -23.70 19.40
CA SER A 102 -3.19 -22.94 20.61
C SER A 102 -4.20 -23.70 21.48
N PRO A 103 -3.81 -24.77 22.21
CA PRO A 103 -4.72 -25.48 23.09
C PRO A 103 -5.27 -24.52 24.13
N GLN A 104 -6.59 -24.50 24.30
CA GLN A 104 -7.23 -23.70 25.33
C GLN A 104 -6.72 -24.17 26.70
N TYR A 105 -6.16 -23.23 27.46
CA TYR A 105 -5.66 -23.50 28.81
C TYR A 105 -6.83 -23.95 29.69
N ARG A 106 -6.66 -25.11 30.36
CA ARG A 106 -7.61 -25.62 31.35
C ARG A 106 -6.99 -25.54 32.73
N ALA A 107 -7.68 -24.88 33.65
CA ALA A 107 -7.25 -24.78 35.04
C ALA A 107 -7.69 -26.01 35.85
N ARG A 108 -8.80 -26.65 35.46
CA ARG A 108 -9.39 -27.80 36.17
C ARG A 108 -9.79 -28.95 35.25
N GLY A 109 -9.74 -30.17 35.77
CA GLY A 109 -10.06 -31.40 35.02
C GLY A 109 -11.53 -31.56 34.60
N ALA A 110 -12.46 -30.83 35.23
CA ALA A 110 -13.89 -30.84 34.90
C ALA A 110 -14.27 -29.93 33.71
N GLU A 111 -13.32 -29.14 33.19
CA GLU A 111 -13.55 -28.26 32.04
C GLU A 111 -13.56 -29.04 30.71
N ILE A 112 -14.47 -28.63 29.81
CA ILE A 112 -14.67 -29.26 28.50
C ILE A 112 -13.38 -29.18 27.68
N LYS A 113 -12.92 -30.35 27.22
CA LYS A 113 -11.74 -30.46 26.37
C LYS A 113 -12.09 -30.12 24.94
N PHE A 114 -11.43 -29.12 24.38
CA PHE A 114 -11.43 -28.87 22.94
C PHE A 114 -10.37 -29.74 22.29
N VAL A 115 -10.77 -30.48 21.27
CA VAL A 115 -9.91 -31.30 20.40
C VAL A 115 -10.07 -30.80 18.97
N PRO A 116 -9.04 -30.96 18.11
CA PRO A 116 -9.15 -30.64 16.69
C PRO A 116 -10.27 -31.43 16.00
#